data_AF-A0A6L7GDS6-F1
#
_entry.id   AF-A0A6L7GDS6-F1
#
_cell.length_a   1.000
_cell.length_b   1.000
_cell.length_c   1.000
_cell.angle_alpha   90.00
_cell.angle_beta   90.00
_cell.angle_gamma   90.00
#
_symmetry.space_group_name_H-M   'P 1'
#
loop_
_entity.id
_entity.type
_entity.pdbx_description
1 polymer ?
#
loop_
_entity_poly.entity_id
_entity_poly.type
_entity_poly.pdbx_seq_one_letter_code
_entity_poly.pdbx_strand_id
1 'polypeptide(L)' 'MTSTCSHSSLSHLRAFPIDEVKIDRSFVSSICTSHQDRLIVQALISIALNLNIGVIAVGIETIEQQKLLLQIGFLQG' A
#
# COMPACT_ATOMS: atom_id res chain seq x y z
N MET A 1 -11.96 -28.32 -9.21
CA MET A 1 -11.94 -26.85 -9.39
C MET A 1 -11.08 -26.26 -8.29
N THR A 2 -9.80 -26.07 -8.55
CA THR A 2 -8.86 -25.55 -7.55
C THR A 2 -8.89 -24.02 -7.58
N SER A 3 -9.60 -23.42 -6.64
CA SER A 3 -9.47 -22.00 -6.32
C SER A 3 -8.10 -21.79 -5.67
N THR A 4 -7.10 -21.34 -6.44
CA THR A 4 -5.82 -20.93 -5.88
C THR A 4 -5.97 -19.56 -5.25
N CYS A 5 -6.34 -19.49 -3.97
CA CYS A 5 -6.10 -18.30 -3.17
C CYS A 5 -4.60 -18.18 -2.94
N SER A 6 -4.00 -17.14 -3.49
CA SER A 6 -2.69 -16.64 -3.08
C SER A 6 -2.83 -16.10 -1.64
N HIS A 7 -2.63 -16.96 -0.65
CA HIS A 7 -2.44 -16.53 0.73
C HIS A 7 -1.03 -15.94 0.86
N SER A 8 -0.92 -14.62 0.68
CA SER A 8 0.24 -13.88 1.15
C SER A 8 0.21 -13.86 2.68
N SER A 9 0.67 -14.95 3.30
CA SER A 9 0.81 -15.04 4.75
C SER A 9 1.82 -13.99 5.22
N LEU A 10 1.42 -13.10 6.15
CA LEU A 10 2.32 -12.15 6.84
C LEU A 10 3.57 -12.83 7.44
N SER A 11 3.52 -14.15 7.61
CA SER A 11 4.66 -15.01 7.95
C SER A 11 5.87 -14.85 6.99
N HIS A 12 5.65 -14.62 5.69
CA HIS A 12 6.74 -14.39 4.73
C HIS A 12 7.41 -13.02 4.90
N LEU A 13 6.64 -12.03 5.38
CA LEU A 13 7.11 -10.67 5.66
C LEU A 13 8.19 -10.64 6.78
N ARG A 14 8.23 -11.68 7.63
CA ARG A 14 9.29 -11.86 8.65
C ARG A 14 10.56 -12.52 8.13
N ALA A 15 10.48 -13.30 7.04
CA ALA A 15 11.57 -14.19 6.61
C ALA A 15 12.41 -13.60 5.46
N PHE A 16 11.87 -12.62 4.73
CA PHE A 16 12.57 -11.93 3.66
C PHE A 16 12.86 -10.48 4.07
N PRO A 17 14.08 -9.97 3.85
CA PRO A 17 14.31 -8.53 3.89
C PRO A 17 13.51 -7.92 2.74
N ILE A 18 12.38 -7.30 3.07
CA ILE A 18 11.58 -6.52 2.14
C ILE A 18 11.99 -5.09 2.39
N ASP A 19 12.74 -4.51 1.45
CA ASP A 19 13.19 -3.13 1.55
C ASP A 19 12.06 -2.16 1.15
N GLU A 20 11.14 -2.61 0.28
CA GLU A 20 10.08 -1.76 -0.27
C GLU A 20 8.75 -2.50 -0.51
N VAL A 21 7.65 -1.78 -0.32
CA VAL A 21 6.29 -2.18 -0.69
C VAL A 21 5.75 -1.24 -1.76
N LYS A 22 5.21 -1.82 -2.83
CA LYS A 22 4.53 -1.06 -3.89
C LYS A 22 3.02 -1.04 -3.66
N ILE A 23 2.43 0.15 -3.79
CA ILE A 23 0.99 0.36 -3.88
C ILE A 23 0.65 0.54 -5.36
N ASP A 24 -0.04 -0.45 -5.91
CA ASP A 24 -0.40 -0.46 -7.32
C ASP A 24 -1.39 0.65 -7.70
N ARG A 25 -1.35 1.04 -8.98
CA ARG A 25 -2.19 2.09 -9.57
C ARG A 25 -3.68 1.88 -9.34
N SER A 26 -4.16 0.64 -9.26
CA SER A 26 -5.57 0.35 -8.98
C SER A 26 -6.01 0.95 -7.63
N PHE A 27 -5.24 0.74 -6.57
CA PHE A 27 -5.50 1.33 -5.25
C PHE A 27 -5.35 2.85 -5.27
N VAL A 28 -4.32 3.38 -5.93
CA VAL A 28 -4.11 4.84 -6.03
C VAL A 28 -5.26 5.51 -6.79
N SER A 29 -5.77 4.87 -7.84
CA SER A 29 -6.86 5.42 -8.65
C SER A 29 -8.18 5.54 -7.88
N SER A 30 -8.46 4.61 -6.95
CA SER A 30 -9.69 4.58 -6.18
C SER A 30 -9.57 5.19 -4.77
N ILE A 31 -8.38 5.60 -4.32
CA ILE A 31 -8.14 6.04 -2.93
C ILE A 31 -9.04 7.22 -2.47
N CYS A 32 -9.40 8.11 -3.40
CA CYS A 32 -10.26 9.25 -3.13
C CYS A 32 -11.75 8.89 -3.06
N THR A 33 -12.18 7.83 -3.73
CA THR A 33 -13.60 7.48 -3.92
C THR A 33 -14.03 6.23 -3.15
N SER A 34 -13.11 5.30 -2.91
CA SER A 34 -13.33 4.04 -2.19
C SER A 34 -12.79 4.14 -0.78
N HIS A 35 -13.70 4.15 0.21
CA HIS A 35 -13.32 4.14 1.62
C HIS A 35 -12.55 2.86 1.98
N GLN A 36 -12.95 1.71 1.42
CA GLN A 36 -12.29 0.44 1.67
C GLN A 36 -10.85 0.44 1.16
N ASP A 37 -10.61 0.90 -0.08
CA ASP A 37 -9.26 0.94 -0.64
C ASP A 37 -8.37 1.90 0.14
N ARG A 38 -8.92 3.03 0.60
CA ARG A 38 -8.21 3.96 1.48
C ARG A 38 -7.79 3.30 2.79
N LEU A 39 -8.66 2.54 3.44
CA LEU A 39 -8.33 1.83 4.68
C LEU A 39 -7.25 0.78 4.46
N ILE A 40 -7.30 0.05 3.34
CA ILE A 40 -6.28 -0.95 2.98
C ILE A 40 -4.92 -0.25 2.79
N VAL A 41 -4.87 0.81 1.99
CA VAL A 41 -3.64 1.58 1.74
C VAL A 41 -3.08 2.16 3.04
N GLN A 42 -3.93 2.73 3.89
CA GLN A 42 -3.51 3.27 5.19
C GLN A 42 -2.91 2.20 6.09
N ALA A 43 -3.51 1.01 6.15
CA ALA A 43 -2.99 -0.12 6.92
C ALA A 43 -1.64 -0.59 6.38
N LEU A 44 -1.48 -0.69 5.05
CA LEU A 44 -0.23 -1.08 4.41
C LEU A 44 0.90 -0.09 4.71
N ILE A 45 0.64 1.21 4.57
CA ILE A 45 1.61 2.27 4.91
C ILE A 45 2.01 2.18 6.38
N SER A 46 1.03 2.01 7.27
CA SER A 46 1.30 1.90 8.71
C SER A 46 2.19 0.69 9.04
N ILE A 47 1.95 -0.46 8.41
CA ILE A 47 2.78 -1.65 8.59
C ILE A 47 4.20 -1.41 8.05
N ALA A 48 4.33 -0.84 6.86
CA ALA A 48 5.61 -0.57 6.24
C ALA A 48 6.47 0.39 7.08
N LEU A 49 5.88 1.50 7.55
CA LEU A 49 6.55 2.47 8.44
C LEU A 49 7.04 1.82 9.74
N ASN A 50 6.21 1.00 10.38
CA ASN A 50 6.57 0.32 11.63
C ASN A 50 7.70 -0.70 11.46
N LEU A 51 7.88 -1.21 10.24
CA LEU A 51 8.92 -2.18 9.89
C LEU A 51 10.14 -1.53 9.20
N ASN A 52 10.17 -0.20 9.07
CA ASN A 52 11.17 0.56 8.30
C ASN A 52 11.31 0.10 6.84
N ILE A 53 10.19 -0.25 6.22
CA ILE A 53 10.09 -0.64 4.82
C ILE A 53 9.67 0.60 4.01
N GLY A 54 10.36 0.87 2.90
CA GLY A 54 10.02 1.94 1.97
C GLY A 54 8.66 1.69 1.31
N VAL A 55 7.97 2.76 0.93
CA VAL A 55 6.68 2.66 0.21
C VAL A 55 6.77 3.41 -1.10
N ILE A 56 6.34 2.78 -2.19
CA ILE A 56 6.24 3.40 -3.51
C ILE A 56 4.79 3.35 -3.97
N ALA A 57 4.17 4.51 -4.20
CA ALA A 57 2.85 4.61 -4.80
C ALA A 57 2.96 4.86 -6.31
N VAL A 58 2.35 3.99 -7.12
CA VAL A 58 2.42 4.05 -8.59
C VAL A 58 1.14 4.64 -9.16
N GLY A 59 1.27 5.53 -10.15
CA GLY A 59 0.11 6.05 -10.89
C GLY A 59 -0.68 7.13 -10.15
N ILE A 60 0.01 8.00 -9.41
CA ILE A 60 -0.55 9.25 -8.91
C ILE A 60 -0.78 10.18 -10.11
N GLU A 61 -2.03 10.51 -10.37
CA GLU A 61 -2.48 11.31 -11.52
C GLU A 61 -3.08 12.65 -11.09
N THR A 62 -3.56 12.76 -9.85
CA THR A 62 -4.20 13.99 -9.36
C THR A 62 -3.60 14.50 -8.05
N ILE A 63 -3.77 15.80 -7.80
CA ILE A 63 -3.31 16.47 -6.58
C ILE A 63 -4.05 15.92 -5.36
N GLU A 64 -5.32 15.56 -5.50
CA GLU A 64 -6.12 14.97 -4.43
C GLU A 64 -5.57 13.61 -3.99
N GLN A 65 -5.17 12.77 -4.95
CA GLN A 65 -4.53 11.48 -4.65
C GLN A 65 -3.22 11.68 -3.89
N GLN A 66 -2.36 12.59 -4.37
CA GLN A 66 -1.10 12.92 -3.70
C GLN A 66 -1.31 13.44 -2.28
N LYS A 67 -2.22 14.42 -2.11
CA LYS A 67 -2.53 15.00 -0.80
C LYS A 67 -3.05 13.94 0.16
N LEU A 68 -3.95 13.07 -0.30
CA LEU A 68 -4.50 12.03 0.55
C LEU A 68 -3.44 11.00 0.96
N LEU A 69 -2.56 10.60 0.04
CA LEU A 69 -1.43 9.72 0.34
C LEU A 69 -0.52 10.34 1.41
N LEU A 70 -0.13 11.61 1.26
CA LEU A 70 0.67 12.34 2.26
C LEU A 70 -0.05 12.39 3.63
N GLN A 71 -1.37 12.64 3.64
CA GLN A 71 -2.16 12.69 4.87
C GLN A 71 -2.20 11.36 5.63
N ILE A 72 -2.18 10.23 4.92
CA ILE A 72 -2.18 8.89 5.53
C ILE A 72 -0.78 8.36 5.84
N GLY A 73 0.25 9.19 5.71
CA GLY A 73 1.62 8.88 6.11
C GLY A 73 2.50 8.34 4.99
N PHE A 74 2.10 8.44 3.72
CA PHE A 74 3.00 8.15 2.61
C PHE A 74 4.12 9.20 2.59
N LEU A 75 5.30 8.83 3.05
CA LEU A 75 6.50 9.61 2.89
C LEU A 75 7.18 9.10 1.61
N GLN A 76 7.38 10.00 0.65
CA GLN A 76 8.08 9.64 -0.58
C GLN A 76 9.47 9.09 -0.22
N GLY A 77 9.74 7.85 -0.63
CA GLY A 77 11.07 7.24 -0.66
C GLY A 77 11.77 7.58 -1.96
#